data_AF-A0A3M1W4U1-F1
#
_entry.id   AF-A0A3M1W4U1-F1
#
_cell.length_a   1.000
_cell.length_b   1.000
_cell.length_c   1.000
_cell.angle_alpha   90.00
_cell.angle_beta   90.00
_cell.angle_gamma   90.00
#
_symmetry.space_group_name_H-M   'P 1'
#
loop_
_entity.id
_entity.type
_entity.pdbx_description
1 polymer ?
#
loop_
_entity_poly.entity_id
_entity_poly.type
_entity_poly.pdbx_seq_one_letter_code
_entity_poly.pdbx_strand_id
1 'polypeptide(L)'
;MRTTSWSLALLLGGLPAGVAIQPPGHPYLLAPPQQEQEPPPQEKPAEKNDSSDASWPRTPEMMEAEMRYRAAVEVRKSEHKRAVEAAEEILALAEKLKRLSMRSKRAPADRILQKIQKLARRIRSFGGGGKTSSGAPPPALTFRAGADKIAELAGALKRDLEGLDYRVISLSVINGANAIISLSEALRERLRSGGT
;
A
#
# COMPACT_ATOMS: atom_id res chain seq x y z
N MET A 1 -50.72 -21.79 -20.53
CA MET A 1 -51.23 -21.57 -21.89
C MET A 1 -50.89 -20.14 -22.30
N ARG A 2 -50.27 -19.99 -23.50
CA ARG A 2 -50.11 -18.75 -24.29
C ARG A 2 -49.17 -17.68 -23.71
N THR A 3 -48.25 -17.01 -24.42
CA THR A 3 -47.47 -17.20 -25.67
C THR A 3 -46.60 -15.93 -25.79
N THR A 4 -45.34 -16.10 -26.18
CA THR A 4 -44.48 -15.20 -27.02
C THR A 4 -44.65 -13.67 -26.98
N SER A 5 -43.52 -12.94 -26.86
CA SER A 5 -43.04 -12.14 -28.00
C SER A 5 -41.58 -11.67 -27.83
N TRP A 6 -40.79 -11.85 -28.88
CA TRP A 6 -39.44 -11.33 -29.08
C TRP A 6 -39.47 -9.86 -29.51
N SER A 7 -38.40 -9.11 -29.24
CA SER A 7 -37.97 -8.04 -30.15
C SER A 7 -36.45 -7.90 -30.14
N LEU A 8 -35.91 -8.31 -31.28
CA LEU A 8 -34.56 -8.09 -31.78
C LEU A 8 -34.51 -6.66 -32.34
N ALA A 9 -33.51 -5.86 -31.97
CA ALA A 9 -33.20 -4.63 -32.69
C ALA A 9 -31.69 -4.55 -32.90
N LEU A 10 -31.27 -5.09 -34.05
CA LEU A 10 -30.03 -4.77 -34.74
C LEU A 10 -30.11 -3.32 -35.24
N LEU A 11 -29.13 -2.49 -34.91
CA LEU A 11 -28.89 -1.23 -35.61
C LEU A 11 -27.40 -1.12 -35.92
N LEU A 12 -27.11 -1.47 -37.18
CA LEU A 12 -25.90 -1.10 -37.91
C LEU A 12 -25.88 0.40 -38.18
N GLY A 13 -24.70 0.99 -38.05
CA GLY A 13 -24.35 2.34 -38.50
C GLY A 13 -23.14 2.78 -37.69
N GLY A 14 -21.96 3.08 -38.23
CA GLY A 14 -21.59 3.59 -39.54
C GLY A 14 -20.45 4.57 -39.26
N LEU A 15 -19.24 4.25 -39.71
CA LEU A 15 -18.04 5.06 -39.55
C LEU A 15 -18.16 6.42 -40.26
N PRO A 16 -17.51 7.46 -39.74
CA PRO A 16 -16.46 8.11 -40.53
C PRO A 16 -15.13 8.09 -39.74
N ALA A 17 -14.06 7.52 -40.28
CA ALA A 17 -13.13 8.17 -41.21
C ALA A 17 -12.46 9.42 -40.61
N GLY A 18 -11.21 9.23 -40.16
CA GLY A 18 -10.13 10.19 -40.36
C GLY A 18 -10.15 11.48 -39.54
N VAL A 19 -9.55 11.44 -38.34
CA VAL A 19 -8.82 12.60 -37.81
C VAL A 19 -7.41 12.13 -37.45
N ALA A 20 -6.49 12.40 -38.37
CA ALA A 20 -5.07 12.28 -38.16
C ALA A 20 -4.64 13.36 -37.16
N ILE A 21 -4.40 12.96 -35.90
CA ILE A 21 -3.74 13.81 -34.92
C ILE A 21 -2.25 13.77 -35.27
N GLN A 22 -1.78 14.81 -35.96
CA GLN A 22 -0.36 15.13 -36.06
C GLN A 22 0.17 15.40 -34.65
N PRO A 23 1.28 14.78 -34.22
CA PRO A 23 2.04 15.31 -33.10
C PRO A 23 2.73 16.63 -33.53
N PRO A 24 2.73 17.68 -32.68
CA PRO A 24 3.46 18.90 -32.97
C PRO A 24 4.96 18.60 -33.09
N GLY A 25 5.53 19.03 -34.21
CA GLY A 25 6.95 18.93 -34.50
C GLY A 25 7.78 19.64 -33.43
N HIS A 26 8.60 18.87 -32.74
CA HIS A 26 9.78 19.41 -32.09
C HIS A 26 10.86 19.58 -33.18
N PRO A 27 11.44 20.77 -33.34
CA PRO A 27 12.60 20.95 -34.19
C PRO A 27 13.75 20.15 -33.58
N TYR A 28 14.08 19.03 -34.22
CA TYR A 28 15.33 18.33 -34.02
C TYR A 28 16.46 19.28 -34.39
N LEU A 29 17.10 19.87 -33.38
CA LEU A 29 18.43 20.46 -33.54
C LEU A 29 19.37 19.30 -33.92
N LEU A 30 19.83 19.34 -35.17
CA LEU A 30 20.94 18.51 -35.64
C LEU A 30 22.14 18.73 -34.72
N ALA A 31 22.44 17.75 -33.88
CA ALA A 31 23.74 17.64 -33.26
C ALA A 31 24.76 17.21 -34.35
N PRO A 32 25.95 17.82 -34.41
CA PRO A 32 27.01 17.39 -35.32
C PRO A 32 27.48 15.96 -34.97
N PRO A 33 27.96 15.18 -35.96
CA PRO A 33 28.41 13.81 -35.75
C PRO A 33 29.69 13.83 -34.90
N GLN A 34 29.59 13.41 -33.64
CA GLN A 34 30.77 13.09 -32.83
C GLN A 34 31.19 11.65 -33.11
N GLN A 35 32.40 11.58 -33.65
CA GLN A 35 33.27 10.44 -33.89
C GLN A 35 32.98 9.19 -33.05
N GLU A 36 32.82 8.10 -33.80
CA GLU A 36 33.07 6.72 -33.41
C GLU A 36 34.42 6.62 -32.69
N GLN A 37 34.38 6.58 -31.35
CA GLN A 37 35.53 6.15 -30.56
C GLN A 37 35.42 4.63 -30.41
N GLU A 38 36.39 3.93 -31.00
CA GLU A 38 36.63 2.50 -30.81
C GLU A 38 36.64 2.15 -29.31
N PRO A 39 36.06 1.00 -28.92
CA PRO A 39 36.19 0.51 -27.56
C PRO A 39 37.66 0.19 -27.27
N PRO A 40 38.26 0.70 -26.17
CA PRO A 40 39.60 0.27 -25.79
C PRO A 40 39.61 -1.22 -25.46
N PRO A 41 40.73 -1.93 -25.77
CA PRO A 41 40.83 -3.37 -25.72
C PRO A 41 40.54 -3.97 -24.34
N GLN A 42 39.81 -5.09 -24.35
CA GLN A 42 39.58 -5.96 -23.20
C GLN A 42 40.91 -6.48 -22.65
N GLU A 43 41.35 -5.92 -21.53
CA GLU A 43 42.39 -6.53 -20.71
C GLU A 43 41.80 -7.65 -19.84
N LYS A 44 42.50 -8.78 -19.87
CA LYS A 44 42.24 -10.04 -19.17
C LYS A 44 42.19 -9.87 -17.64
N PRO A 45 41.59 -10.84 -16.92
CA PRO A 45 41.21 -10.68 -15.52
C PRO A 45 42.43 -10.57 -14.60
N ALA A 46 42.64 -9.38 -14.04
CA ALA A 46 43.53 -9.18 -12.92
C ALA A 46 42.91 -9.82 -11.67
N GLU A 47 43.56 -10.90 -11.24
CA GLU A 47 43.87 -11.22 -9.86
C GLU A 47 42.75 -11.18 -8.82
N LYS A 48 42.45 -12.38 -8.32
CA LYS A 48 42.04 -12.61 -6.94
C LYS A 48 42.94 -11.79 -6.00
N ASN A 49 42.48 -10.62 -5.61
CA ASN A 49 42.99 -9.95 -4.44
C ASN A 49 42.16 -10.43 -3.25
N ASP A 50 42.55 -11.61 -2.75
CA ASP A 50 42.34 -11.94 -1.35
C ASP A 50 42.99 -10.84 -0.51
N SER A 51 42.27 -10.40 0.53
CA SER A 51 42.75 -9.47 1.56
C SER A 51 42.75 -7.98 1.21
N SER A 52 41.55 -7.40 1.31
CA SER A 52 41.41 -6.15 2.07
C SER A 52 40.60 -6.42 3.33
N ASP A 53 41.14 -7.29 4.20
CA ASP A 53 40.92 -7.19 5.64
C ASP A 53 41.68 -5.94 6.11
N ALA A 54 41.21 -4.77 5.68
CA ALA A 54 41.59 -3.50 6.26
C ALA A 54 40.97 -3.46 7.65
N SER A 55 41.56 -4.21 8.58
CA SER A 55 41.26 -4.21 9.99
C SER A 55 41.71 -2.86 10.55
N TRP A 56 40.91 -1.84 10.30
CA TRP A 56 40.94 -0.61 11.07
C TRP A 56 40.83 -1.02 12.54
N PRO A 57 41.69 -0.49 13.44
CA PRO A 57 41.63 -0.85 14.84
C PRO A 57 40.23 -0.54 15.38
N ARG A 58 39.47 -1.60 15.70
CA ARG A 58 38.13 -1.45 16.28
C ARG A 58 38.29 -0.87 17.66
N THR A 59 38.03 0.43 17.80
CA THR A 59 37.97 1.05 19.12
C THR A 59 36.78 0.45 19.90
N PRO A 60 36.83 0.44 21.24
CA PRO A 60 35.69 0.04 22.06
C PRO A 60 34.40 0.80 21.70
N GLU A 61 34.52 2.08 21.32
CA GLU A 61 33.42 2.92 20.86
C GLU A 61 32.79 2.42 19.55
N MET A 62 33.61 1.99 18.58
CA MET A 62 33.11 1.38 17.33
C MET A 62 32.39 0.05 17.58
N MET A 63 32.89 -0.76 18.52
CA MET A 63 32.21 -2.01 18.90
C MET A 63 30.85 -1.75 19.55
N GLU A 64 30.76 -0.75 20.43
CA GLU A 64 29.49 -0.37 21.05
C GLU A 64 28.50 0.21 20.03
N ALA A 65 28.97 1.07 19.11
CA ALA A 65 28.16 1.61 18.04
C ALA A 65 27.59 0.50 17.12
N GLU A 66 28.43 -0.48 16.75
CA GLU A 66 28.01 -1.63 15.96
C GLU A 66 26.96 -2.49 16.68
N MET A 67 27.11 -2.73 17.99
CA MET A 67 26.10 -3.45 18.78
C MET A 67 24.77 -2.70 18.82
N ARG A 68 24.79 -1.39 19.04
CA ARG A 68 23.59 -0.54 19.03
C ARG A 68 22.91 -0.56 17.66
N TYR A 69 23.69 -0.47 16.59
CA TYR A 69 23.18 -0.53 15.22
C TYR A 69 22.51 -1.88 14.92
N ARG A 70 23.15 -3.00 15.28
CA ARG A 70 22.57 -4.35 15.13
C ARG A 70 21.25 -4.49 15.90
N ALA A 71 21.20 -4.00 17.13
CA ALA A 71 19.99 -4.02 17.93
C ALA A 71 18.87 -3.19 17.27
N ALA A 72 19.18 -2.00 16.76
CA ALA A 72 18.19 -1.16 16.07
C ALA A 72 17.64 -1.82 14.79
N VAL A 73 18.50 -2.50 14.02
CA VAL A 73 18.09 -3.26 12.83
C VAL A 73 17.13 -4.38 13.20
N GLU A 74 17.44 -5.14 14.26
CA GLU A 74 16.58 -6.26 14.66
C GLU A 74 15.22 -5.79 15.19
N VAL A 75 15.21 -4.69 15.95
CA VAL A 75 13.96 -4.03 16.37
C VAL A 75 13.12 -3.65 15.16
N ARG A 76 13.69 -2.95 14.17
CA ARG A 76 12.97 -2.55 12.95
C ARG A 76 12.40 -3.73 12.16
N LYS A 77 13.17 -4.81 12.01
CA LYS A 77 12.69 -6.05 11.36
C LYS A 77 11.51 -6.64 12.12
N SER A 78 11.60 -6.71 13.45
CA SER A 78 10.53 -7.23 14.29
C SER A 78 9.25 -6.38 14.20
N GLU A 79 9.39 -5.05 14.14
CA GLU A 79 8.27 -4.12 13.99
C GLU A 79 7.60 -4.25 12.62
N HIS A 80 8.39 -4.41 11.56
CA HIS A 80 7.88 -4.65 10.23
C HIS A 80 7.06 -5.95 10.17
N LYS A 81 7.60 -7.06 10.70
CA LYS A 81 6.87 -8.33 10.80
C LYS A 81 5.55 -8.18 11.55
N ARG A 82 5.56 -7.50 12.70
CA ARG A 82 4.35 -7.20 13.49
C ARG A 82 3.35 -6.32 12.74
N ALA A 83 3.80 -5.44 11.85
CA ALA A 83 2.93 -4.62 11.02
C ALA A 83 2.24 -5.46 9.93
N VAL A 84 2.96 -6.38 9.30
CA VAL A 84 2.40 -7.36 8.34
C VAL A 84 1.34 -8.23 9.01
N GLU A 85 1.67 -8.83 10.16
CA GLU A 85 0.73 -9.63 10.96
C GLU A 85 -0.52 -8.83 11.37
N ALA A 86 -0.33 -7.55 11.75
CA ALA A 86 -1.45 -6.67 12.07
C ALA A 86 -2.34 -6.40 10.84
N ALA A 87 -1.77 -6.24 9.65
CA ALA A 87 -2.55 -6.04 8.41
C ALA A 87 -3.35 -7.30 8.03
N GLU A 88 -2.75 -8.48 8.20
CA GLU A 88 -3.44 -9.76 8.05
C GLU A 88 -4.62 -9.89 9.02
N GLU A 89 -4.41 -9.53 10.28
CA GLU A 89 -5.47 -9.57 11.28
C GLU A 89 -6.60 -8.58 10.95
N ILE A 90 -6.27 -7.36 10.49
CA ILE A 90 -7.28 -6.40 10.03
C ILE A 90 -8.11 -7.00 8.89
N LEU A 91 -7.47 -7.64 7.90
CA LEU A 91 -8.17 -8.26 6.77
C LEU A 91 -9.13 -9.35 7.24
N ALA A 92 -8.67 -10.25 8.13
CA ALA A 92 -9.52 -11.31 8.69
C ALA A 92 -10.71 -10.72 9.49
N LEU A 93 -10.48 -9.67 10.27
CA LEU A 93 -11.53 -8.97 11.02
C LEU A 93 -12.51 -8.25 10.08
N ALA A 94 -12.03 -7.66 8.99
CA ALA A 94 -12.86 -7.01 7.98
C ALA A 94 -13.76 -8.01 7.25
N GLU A 95 -13.25 -9.19 6.90
CA GLU A 95 -14.07 -10.27 6.34
C GLU A 95 -15.12 -10.78 7.33
N LYS A 96 -14.77 -10.86 8.63
CA LYS A 96 -15.75 -11.16 9.68
C LYS A 96 -16.81 -10.07 9.79
N LEU A 97 -16.42 -8.80 9.67
CA LEU A 97 -17.33 -7.65 9.69
C LEU A 97 -18.31 -7.69 8.51
N LYS A 98 -17.84 -8.04 7.31
CA LYS A 98 -18.68 -8.23 6.12
C LYS A 98 -19.76 -9.28 6.36
N ARG A 99 -19.41 -10.44 6.92
CA ARG A 99 -20.39 -11.49 7.30
C ARG A 99 -21.40 -11.02 8.33
N LEU A 100 -21.01 -10.18 9.29
CA LEU A 100 -21.92 -9.63 10.30
C LEU A 100 -22.86 -8.58 9.71
N SER A 101 -22.40 -7.82 8.71
CA SER A 101 -23.23 -6.83 8.01
C SER A 101 -24.45 -7.45 7.33
N MET A 102 -24.32 -8.69 6.84
CA MET A 102 -25.43 -9.46 6.23
C MET A 102 -26.43 -10.01 7.27
N ARG A 103 -26.02 -10.13 8.53
CA ARG A 103 -26.82 -10.74 9.62
C ARG A 103 -27.35 -9.72 10.63
N SER A 104 -27.21 -8.43 10.35
CA SER A 104 -27.68 -7.30 11.18
C SER A 104 -27.23 -7.31 12.66
N LYS A 105 -26.07 -7.90 12.97
CA LYS A 105 -25.55 -7.98 14.36
C LYS A 105 -24.69 -6.76 14.71
N ARG A 106 -25.23 -5.81 15.49
CA ARG A 106 -24.57 -4.53 15.83
C ARG A 106 -23.50 -4.61 16.94
N ALA A 107 -23.79 -5.25 18.07
CA ALA A 107 -22.87 -5.33 19.21
C ALA A 107 -21.48 -5.97 18.90
N PRO A 108 -21.37 -7.11 18.18
CA PRO A 108 -20.06 -7.65 17.81
C PRO A 108 -19.32 -6.78 16.79
N ALA A 109 -20.04 -5.99 15.98
CA ALA A 109 -19.44 -5.13 14.97
C ALA A 109 -18.66 -3.96 15.58
N ASP A 110 -19.18 -3.28 16.61
CA ASP A 110 -18.46 -2.17 17.26
C ASP A 110 -17.12 -2.62 17.85
N ARG A 111 -17.11 -3.78 18.52
CA ARG A 111 -15.87 -4.35 19.10
C ARG A 111 -14.85 -4.71 18.02
N ILE A 112 -15.29 -5.26 16.90
CA ILE A 112 -14.43 -5.59 15.76
C ILE A 112 -13.83 -4.32 15.16
N LEU A 113 -14.65 -3.29 14.92
CA LEU A 113 -14.20 -2.00 14.40
C LEU A 113 -13.19 -1.33 15.33
N GLN A 114 -13.41 -1.38 16.65
CA GLN A 114 -12.44 -0.88 17.62
C GLN A 114 -11.10 -1.60 17.52
N LYS A 115 -11.11 -2.93 17.33
CA LYS A 115 -9.89 -3.72 17.18
C LYS A 115 -9.16 -3.37 15.88
N ILE A 116 -9.88 -3.27 14.77
CA ILE A 116 -9.35 -2.82 13.47
C ILE A 116 -8.68 -1.45 13.62
N GLN A 117 -9.34 -0.50 14.27
CA GLN A 117 -8.82 0.84 14.50
C GLN A 117 -7.50 0.83 15.30
N LYS A 118 -7.39 -0.01 16.33
CA LYS A 118 -6.16 -0.17 17.13
C LYS A 118 -5.00 -0.74 16.31
N LEU A 119 -5.27 -1.77 15.52
CA LEU A 119 -4.26 -2.39 14.64
C LEU A 119 -3.78 -1.40 13.58
N ALA A 120 -4.70 -0.67 12.93
CA ALA A 120 -4.37 0.33 11.94
C ALA A 120 -3.51 1.47 12.51
N ARG A 121 -3.79 1.92 13.75
CA ARG A 121 -2.93 2.90 14.45
C ARG A 121 -1.51 2.37 14.68
N ARG A 122 -1.35 1.08 14.97
CA ARG A 122 -0.02 0.44 15.13
C ARG A 122 0.75 0.42 13.81
N ILE A 123 0.10 0.05 12.71
CA ILE A 123 0.70 0.06 11.36
C ILE A 123 1.11 1.49 10.97
N ARG A 124 0.26 2.48 11.23
CA ARG A 124 0.59 3.88 10.97
C ARG A 124 1.85 4.33 11.69
N SER A 125 1.99 3.97 12.97
CA SER A 125 3.19 4.30 13.75
C SER A 125 4.45 3.65 13.19
N PHE A 126 4.35 2.40 12.68
CA PHE A 126 5.47 1.75 11.99
C PHE A 126 5.89 2.55 10.74
N GLY A 127 4.92 3.00 9.95
CA GLY A 127 5.16 3.86 8.79
C GLY A 127 5.60 5.28 9.13
N GLY A 128 5.98 5.61 10.37
CA GLY A 128 6.42 6.95 10.77
C GLY A 128 5.29 7.99 10.93
N GLY A 129 4.02 7.56 10.87
CA GLY A 129 2.89 8.45 11.05
C GLY A 129 2.62 8.78 12.52
N GLY A 130 2.57 10.08 12.86
CA GLY A 130 2.29 10.57 14.20
C GLY A 130 0.82 10.42 14.64
N LYS A 131 0.50 10.90 15.85
CA LYS A 131 -0.87 10.97 16.39
C LYS A 131 -1.66 12.13 15.78
N THR A 132 -1.70 12.26 14.45
CA THR A 132 -2.56 13.23 13.79
C THR A 132 -3.95 12.65 13.53
N SER A 133 -4.96 13.52 13.60
CA SER A 133 -6.34 13.25 13.16
C SER A 133 -6.32 12.86 11.68
N SER A 134 -7.10 11.86 11.30
CA SER A 134 -7.11 11.37 9.92
C SER A 134 -7.63 12.45 8.95
N GLY A 135 -6.86 12.76 7.91
CA GLY A 135 -6.96 14.00 7.14
C GLY A 135 -8.11 14.17 6.14
N ALA A 136 -9.19 13.38 6.20
CA ALA A 136 -10.40 13.67 5.43
C ALA A 136 -11.62 12.99 6.07
N PRO A 137 -12.80 13.63 6.07
CA PRO A 137 -14.03 12.97 6.49
C PRO A 137 -14.28 11.77 5.56
N PRO A 138 -14.55 10.57 6.10
CA PRO A 138 -14.79 9.40 5.28
C PRO A 138 -16.08 9.58 4.46
N PRO A 139 -16.16 8.97 3.27
CA PRO A 139 -17.36 9.02 2.44
C PRO A 139 -18.58 8.49 3.22
N ALA A 140 -19.75 9.03 2.91
CA ALA A 140 -21.00 8.62 3.53
C ALA A 140 -21.45 7.24 3.02
N LEU A 141 -20.82 6.18 3.53
CA LEU A 141 -21.11 4.81 3.13
C LEU A 141 -22.13 4.15 4.05
N THR A 142 -22.89 3.20 3.49
CA THR A 142 -23.69 2.26 4.29
C THR A 142 -22.76 1.37 5.10
N PHE A 143 -23.27 0.76 6.18
CA PHE A 143 -22.46 -0.13 7.01
C PHE A 143 -21.82 -1.29 6.22
N ARG A 144 -22.59 -1.89 5.30
CA ARG A 144 -22.11 -2.95 4.42
C ARG A 144 -21.02 -2.46 3.46
N ALA A 145 -21.27 -1.36 2.73
CA ALA A 145 -20.29 -0.80 1.80
C ALA A 145 -19.01 -0.35 2.51
N GLY A 146 -19.13 0.17 3.73
CA GLY A 146 -17.99 0.50 4.58
C GLY A 146 -17.19 -0.74 4.98
N ALA A 147 -17.84 -1.82 5.42
CA ALA A 147 -17.16 -3.07 5.75
C ALA A 147 -16.41 -3.67 4.54
N ASP A 148 -17.03 -3.62 3.36
CA ASP A 148 -16.40 -4.02 2.09
C ASP A 148 -15.16 -3.17 1.80
N LYS A 149 -15.26 -1.85 1.98
CA LYS A 149 -14.14 -0.93 1.76
C LYS A 149 -13.00 -1.13 2.76
N ILE A 150 -13.27 -1.45 4.03
CA ILE A 150 -12.22 -1.80 4.99
C ILE A 150 -11.46 -3.04 4.50
N ALA A 151 -12.16 -4.08 4.03
CA ALA A 151 -11.51 -5.31 3.56
C ALA A 151 -10.61 -5.05 2.34
N GLU A 152 -11.09 -4.24 1.39
CA GLU A 152 -10.31 -3.81 0.22
C GLU A 152 -9.04 -3.05 0.64
N LEU A 153 -9.18 -2.04 1.50
CA LEU A 153 -8.07 -1.23 2.01
C LEU A 153 -7.08 -2.08 2.82
N ALA A 154 -7.56 -3.02 3.62
CA ALA A 154 -6.72 -3.94 4.39
C ALA A 154 -5.91 -4.87 3.48
N GLY A 155 -6.54 -5.37 2.41
CA GLY A 155 -5.85 -6.19 1.42
C GLY A 155 -4.81 -5.42 0.60
N ALA A 156 -5.05 -4.15 0.30
CA ALA A 156 -4.05 -3.27 -0.32
C ALA A 156 -2.91 -2.96 0.66
N LEU A 157 -3.23 -2.58 1.90
CA LEU A 157 -2.26 -2.27 2.95
C LEU A 157 -1.34 -3.45 3.26
N LYS A 158 -1.87 -4.67 3.29
CA LYS A 158 -1.09 -5.90 3.46
C LYS A 158 -0.06 -6.04 2.33
N ARG A 159 -0.51 -5.93 1.07
CA ARG A 159 0.37 -6.05 -0.11
C ARG A 159 1.47 -4.98 -0.11
N ASP A 160 1.11 -3.74 0.24
CA ASP A 160 2.07 -2.64 0.34
C ASP A 160 3.13 -2.91 1.42
N LEU A 161 2.73 -3.50 2.55
CA LEU A 161 3.68 -3.87 3.63
C LEU A 161 4.58 -5.04 3.21
N GLU A 162 4.03 -6.09 2.61
CA GLU A 162 4.82 -7.26 2.17
C GLU A 162 5.85 -6.90 1.10
N GLY A 163 5.56 -5.89 0.26
CA GLY A 163 6.48 -5.37 -0.76
C GLY A 163 7.51 -4.37 -0.25
N LEU A 164 7.47 -3.99 1.03
CA LEU A 164 8.31 -2.92 1.59
C LEU A 164 9.50 -3.48 2.37
N ASP A 165 10.70 -2.92 2.16
CA ASP A 165 11.81 -3.17 3.08
C ASP A 165 11.58 -2.49 4.44
N TYR A 166 11.99 -3.15 5.53
CA TYR A 166 11.81 -2.68 6.91
C TYR A 166 12.48 -1.33 7.23
N ARG A 167 13.37 -0.85 6.36
CA ARG A 167 14.03 0.46 6.48
C ARG A 167 13.23 1.60 5.84
N VAL A 168 12.26 1.31 4.98
CA VAL A 168 11.55 2.31 4.18
C VAL A 168 10.33 2.85 4.93
N ILE A 169 10.09 4.15 4.79
CA ILE A 169 8.88 4.83 5.26
C ILE A 169 7.97 5.02 4.05
N SER A 170 6.75 4.50 4.10
CA SER A 170 5.81 4.55 2.97
C SER A 170 4.60 5.42 3.26
N LEU A 171 4.42 6.46 2.45
CA LEU A 171 3.22 7.28 2.47
C LEU A 171 1.96 6.46 2.13
N SER A 172 2.09 5.44 1.26
CA SER A 172 0.96 4.55 0.94
C SER A 172 0.48 3.80 2.19
N VAL A 173 1.41 3.25 2.97
CA VAL A 173 1.11 2.56 4.24
C VAL A 173 0.46 3.50 5.24
N ILE A 174 0.98 4.72 5.40
CA ILE A 174 0.41 5.74 6.30
C ILE A 174 -1.01 6.11 5.86
N ASN A 175 -1.21 6.37 4.57
CA ASN A 175 -2.50 6.79 4.02
C ASN A 175 -3.54 5.67 4.08
N GLY A 176 -3.16 4.44 3.75
CA GLY A 176 -4.00 3.25 3.87
C GLY A 176 -4.44 3.02 5.32
N ALA A 177 -3.50 3.10 6.27
CA ALA A 177 -3.81 2.99 7.70
C ALA A 177 -4.74 4.11 8.18
N ASN A 178 -4.50 5.36 7.77
CA ASN A 178 -5.37 6.49 8.10
C ASN A 178 -6.80 6.30 7.55
N ALA A 179 -6.95 5.86 6.30
CA ALA A 179 -8.24 5.60 5.69
C ALA A 179 -9.04 4.53 6.46
N ILE A 180 -8.38 3.45 6.88
CA ILE A 180 -9.00 2.41 7.72
C ILE A 180 -9.43 2.98 9.09
N ILE A 181 -8.59 3.83 9.72
CA ILE A 181 -8.93 4.49 10.98
C ILE A 181 -10.19 5.35 10.81
N SER A 182 -10.21 6.28 9.85
CA SER A 182 -11.35 7.18 9.62
C SER A 182 -12.64 6.42 9.38
N LEU A 183 -12.57 5.41 8.50
CA LEU A 183 -13.74 4.68 8.09
C LEU A 183 -14.26 3.80 9.23
N SER A 184 -13.35 3.22 10.04
CA SER A 184 -13.76 2.49 11.25
C SER A 184 -14.44 3.40 12.27
N GLU A 185 -13.94 4.62 12.49
CA GLU A 185 -14.53 5.60 13.41
C GLU A 185 -15.93 6.02 12.95
N ALA A 186 -16.10 6.36 11.68
CA ALA A 186 -17.40 6.75 11.13
C ALA A 186 -18.43 5.61 11.15
N LEU A 187 -18.02 4.37 10.89
CA LEU A 187 -18.92 3.22 11.00
C LEU A 187 -19.36 2.97 12.44
N ARG A 188 -18.47 3.13 13.42
CA ARG A 188 -18.82 3.01 14.84
C ARG A 188 -19.78 4.10 15.27
N GLU A 189 -19.55 5.34 14.84
CA GLU A 189 -20.45 6.45 15.16
C GLU A 189 -21.85 6.19 14.61
N ARG A 190 -21.96 5.74 13.34
CA ARG A 190 -23.24 5.34 12.74
C ARG A 190 -23.94 4.20 13.49
N LEU A 191 -23.19 3.23 14.01
CA LEU A 191 -23.76 2.13 14.79
C LEU A 191 -24.34 2.63 16.14
N ARG A 192 -23.77 3.70 16.70
CA ARG A 192 -24.24 4.31 17.96
C ARG A 192 -25.39 5.29 17.72
N SER A 193 -25.32 6.06 16.64
CA SER A 193 -26.31 7.08 16.29
C SER A 193 -27.57 6.50 15.63
N GLY A 194 -27.49 5.33 14.97
CA GLY A 194 -28.63 4.62 14.36
C GLY A 194 -29.56 3.91 15.36
N GLY A 195 -29.71 4.49 16.55
CA GLY A 195 -30.61 4.08 17.64
C GLY A 195 -31.85 4.98 17.75
N THR A 196 -32.35 5.48 16.61
CA THR A 196 -33.68 6.12 16.47
C THR A 196 -34.45 5.40 15.39
#